data_AF-A0AAX0Q1B8-F1
#
_entry.id   AF-A0AAX0Q1B8-F1
#
_cell.length_a   1.000
_cell.length_b   1.000
_cell.length_c   1.000
_cell.angle_alpha   90.00
_cell.angle_beta   90.00
_cell.angle_gamma   90.00
#
_symmetry.space_group_name_H-M   'P 1'
#
loop_
_entity.id
_entity.type
_entity.pdbx_description
1 polymer ?
#
loop_
_entity_poly.entity_id
_entity_poly.type
_entity_poly.pdbx_seq_one_letter_code
_entity_poly.pdbx_strand_id
1 'polypeptide(L)' 'MEEKEIEILVSEVLEIQIERLNLSSGPDSIEEWDSVNSLRIYSALCEELGEDFEFSKFIKLKTIEELLRVINE' A
#
# COMPACT_ATOMS: atom_id res chain seq x y z
N MET A 1 3.13 11.11 -4.53
CA MET A 1 1.80 10.47 -4.47
C MET A 1 1.12 10.90 -3.18
N GLU A 2 -0.14 11.29 -3.22
CA GLU A 2 -0.93 11.75 -2.07
C GLU A 2 -1.61 10.58 -1.33
N GLU A 3 -2.04 10.82 -0.08
CA GLU A 3 -2.74 9.83 0.77
C GLU A 3 -3.90 9.15 0.03
N LYS A 4 -4.78 9.95 -0.59
CA LYS A 4 -5.98 9.45 -1.26
C LYS A 4 -5.66 8.54 -2.45
N GLU A 5 -4.58 8.82 -3.17
CA GLU A 5 -4.14 7.98 -4.28
C GLU A 5 -3.70 6.61 -3.78
N ILE A 6 -2.98 6.55 -2.65
CA ILE A 6 -2.52 5.28 -2.07
C ILE A 6 -3.71 4.46 -1.57
N GLU A 7 -4.66 5.11 -0.88
CA GLU A 7 -5.88 4.44 -0.42
C GLU A 7 -6.69 3.87 -1.58
N ILE A 8 -6.83 4.60 -2.70
CA ILE A 8 -7.51 4.12 -3.90
C ILE A 8 -6.80 2.88 -4.44
N LEU A 9 -5.50 2.97 -4.70
CA LEU A 9 -4.72 1.85 -5.25
C LEU A 9 -4.79 0.61 -4.35
N VAL A 10 -4.63 0.78 -3.04
CA VAL A 10 -4.74 -0.32 -2.08
C VAL A 10 -6.15 -0.90 -2.09
N SER A 11 -7.20 -0.06 -2.12
CA SER A 11 -8.58 -0.54 -2.18
C SER A 11 -8.89 -1.36 -3.43
N GLU A 12 -8.35 -0.94 -4.59
CA GLU A 12 -8.51 -1.63 -5.86
C GLU A 12 -7.79 -2.98 -5.88
N VAL A 13 -6.55 -3.03 -5.37
CA VAL A 13 -5.77 -4.27 -5.31
C VAL A 13 -6.39 -5.29 -4.35
N LEU A 14 -6.89 -4.79 -3.20
CA LEU A 14 -7.51 -5.62 -2.17
C LEU A 14 -8.98 -5.96 -2.45
N GLU A 15 -9.59 -5.35 -3.47
CA GLU A 15 -11.01 -5.49 -3.81
C GLU A 15 -11.94 -5.16 -2.62
N ILE A 16 -11.60 -4.12 -1.85
CA ILE A 16 -12.37 -3.65 -0.69
C ILE A 16 -12.89 -2.22 -0.88
N GLN A 17 -13.86 -1.83 -0.06
CA GLN A 17 -14.34 -0.45 -0.01
C GLN A 17 -13.28 0.48 0.57
N ILE A 18 -13.04 1.63 -0.07
CA ILE A 18 -12.05 2.62 0.35
C ILE A 18 -12.33 3.17 1.76
N GLU A 19 -13.59 3.18 2.19
CA GLU A 19 -14.01 3.60 3.53
C GLU A 19 -13.49 2.67 4.65
N ARG A 20 -12.99 1.49 4.31
CA ARG A 20 -12.29 0.59 5.25
C ARG A 20 -10.82 0.96 5.44
N LEU A 21 -10.28 1.86 4.63
CA LEU A 21 -8.89 2.30 4.68
C LEU A 21 -8.76 3.65 5.37
N ASN A 22 -7.65 3.82 6.07
CA ASN A 22 -7.14 5.08 6.58
C ASN A 22 -5.62 4.95 6.77
N LEU A 23 -4.96 6.03 7.19
CA LEU A 23 -3.51 6.07 7.42
C LEU A 23 -2.97 5.00 8.38
N SER A 24 -3.78 4.44 9.29
CA SER A 24 -3.38 3.36 10.21
C SER A 24 -3.72 1.95 9.71
N SER A 25 -4.36 1.82 8.55
CA SER A 25 -4.66 0.54 7.90
C SER A 25 -3.38 -0.11 7.36
N GLY A 26 -3.29 -1.43 7.43
CA GLY A 26 -2.16 -2.21 6.94
C GLY A 26 -2.40 -3.72 7.06
N PRO A 27 -1.35 -4.54 6.88
CA PRO A 27 -1.46 -6.01 6.87
C PRO A 27 -2.05 -6.61 8.16
N ASP A 28 -1.80 -5.97 9.31
CA ASP A 28 -2.31 -6.45 10.60
C ASP A 28 -3.79 -6.08 10.84
N SER A 29 -4.33 -5.10 10.13
CA SER A 29 -5.69 -4.58 10.34
C SER A 29 -6.67 -4.88 9.19
N ILE A 30 -6.17 -5.28 8.02
CA ILE A 30 -6.97 -5.62 6.84
C ILE A 30 -6.69 -7.08 6.47
N GLU A 31 -7.68 -7.96 6.66
CA GLU A 31 -7.56 -9.41 6.41
C GLU A 31 -7.17 -9.72 4.95
N GLU A 32 -7.70 -8.95 4.02
CA GLU A 32 -7.40 -9.09 2.59
C GLU A 32 -5.95 -8.70 2.25
N TRP A 33 -5.26 -7.95 3.12
CA TRP A 33 -3.87 -7.53 2.90
C TRP A 33 -2.89 -8.62 3.35
N ASP A 34 -2.95 -9.76 2.66
CA ASP A 34 -2.04 -10.89 2.86
C ASP A 34 -0.70 -10.73 2.12
N SER A 35 0.15 -11.77 2.16
CA SER A 35 1.46 -11.75 1.50
C SER A 35 1.38 -11.67 -0.04
N VAL A 36 0.33 -12.23 -0.66
CA VAL A 36 0.15 -12.19 -2.11
C VAL A 36 -0.32 -10.80 -2.53
N ASN A 37 -1.30 -10.25 -1.83
CA ASN A 37 -1.79 -8.90 -2.08
C ASN A 37 -0.75 -7.83 -1.72
N SER A 38 0.14 -8.08 -0.75
CA SER A 38 1.31 -7.22 -0.52
C SER A 38 2.20 -7.12 -1.77
N LEU A 39 2.47 -8.24 -2.45
CA LEU A 39 3.23 -8.24 -3.71
C LEU A 39 2.48 -7.49 -4.82
N ARG A 40 1.16 -7.65 -4.91
CA ARG A 40 0.33 -6.95 -5.89
C ARG A 40 0.30 -5.44 -5.65
N ILE A 41 0.17 -5.00 -4.39
CA ILE A 41 0.24 -3.59 -3.99
C ILE A 41 1.60 -3.02 -4.36
N TYR A 42 2.68 -3.70 -3.99
CA TYR A 42 4.03 -3.27 -4.35
C TYR A 42 4.21 -3.12 -5.86
N SER A 43 3.77 -4.12 -6.64
CA SER A 43 3.86 -4.08 -8.10
C SER A 43 3.06 -2.91 -8.70
N ALA A 44 1.85 -2.67 -8.21
CA ALA A 44 1.00 -1.58 -8.67
C ALA A 44 1.60 -0.20 -8.33
N LEU A 45 2.22 -0.06 -7.15
CA LEU A 45 2.92 1.16 -6.76
C LEU A 45 4.13 1.44 -7.64
N CYS A 46 4.93 0.42 -7.95
CA CYS A 46 6.10 0.59 -8.83
C CYS A 46 5.67 0.96 -10.26
N GLU A 47 4.57 0.38 -10.74
CA GLU A 47 3.98 0.76 -12.04
C GLU A 47 3.50 2.21 -12.05
N GLU A 48 2.80 2.65 -10.99
CA GLU A 48 2.26 4.02 -10.88
C GLU A 48 3.35 5.08 -10.70
N LEU A 49 4.41 4.76 -9.95
CA LEU A 49 5.56 5.65 -9.74
C LEU A 49 6.50 5.68 -10.95
N GLY A 50 6.47 4.65 -11.80
CA GLY A 50 7.42 4.47 -12.90
C GLY A 50 8.84 4.11 -12.45
N GLU A 51 9.03 3.81 -11.16
CA GLU A 51 10.29 3.36 -10.58
C GLU A 51 10.06 2.38 -9.43
N ASP A 52 11.05 1.51 -9.20
CA ASP A 52 11.05 0.57 -8.08
C ASP A 52 11.63 1.22 -6.83
N PHE A 53 11.10 0.88 -5.66
CA PHE A 53 11.70 1.20 -4.37
C PHE A 53 12.09 -0.07 -3.62
N GLU A 54 12.88 0.04 -2.56
CA GLU A 54 13.38 -1.16 -1.87
C GLU A 54 12.23 -2.03 -1.31
N PHE A 55 11.99 -3.19 -1.93
CA PHE A 55 11.00 -4.17 -1.46
C PHE A 55 11.21 -4.56 0.02
N SER A 56 12.47 -4.57 0.49
CA SER A 56 12.79 -4.87 1.89
C SER A 56 12.27 -3.82 2.88
N LYS A 57 12.09 -2.57 2.44
CA LYS A 57 11.43 -1.51 3.21
C LYS A 57 9.92 -1.73 3.18
N PHE A 58 9.36 -2.04 2.00
CA PHE A 58 7.93 -2.27 1.80
C PHE A 58 7.36 -3.36 2.73
N ILE A 59 8.00 -4.53 2.80
CA ILE A 59 7.49 -5.66 3.61
C ILE A 59 7.52 -5.42 5.13
N LYS A 60 8.23 -4.39 5.59
CA LYS A 60 8.31 -4.03 7.01
C LYS A 60 7.26 -3.00 7.40
N LEU A 61 6.57 -2.42 6.43
CA LEU A 61 5.54 -1.42 6.65
C LEU A 61 4.34 -2.06 7.33
N LYS A 62 3.80 -1.34 8.31
CA LYS A 62 2.63 -1.74 9.08
C LYS A 62 1.41 -0.92 8.74
N THR A 63 1.60 0.24 8.12
CA THR A 63 0.51 1.18 7.85
C THR A 63 0.68 1.89 6.50
N ILE A 64 -0.43 2.39 5.96
CA ILE A 64 -0.46 3.30 4.81
C ILE A 64 0.35 4.57 5.09
N GLU A 65 0.36 5.08 6.33
CA GLU A 65 1.19 6.23 6.70
C GLU A 65 2.69 5.96 6.48
N GLU A 66 3.18 4.80 6.90
CA GLU A 66 4.58 4.44 6.69
C GLU A 66 4.90 4.28 5.19
N LEU A 67 3.96 3.71 4.42
CA LEU A 67 4.07 3.60 2.97
C LEU A 67 4.17 4.97 2.28
N LEU A 68 3.30 5.90 2.66
CA LEU A 68 3.30 7.26 2.13
C LEU A 68 4.63 7.97 2.40
N ARG A 69 5.26 7.73 3.55
CA ARG A 69 6.58 8.29 3.86
C ARG A 69 7.65 7.72 2.93
N VAL A 70 7.72 6.39 2.78
CA VAL A 70 8.75 5.73 1.95
C VAL A 70 8.68 6.13 0.47
N ILE A 71 7.47 6.33 -0.06
CA ILE A 71 7.29 6.71 -1.48
C ILE A 71 7.67 8.17 -1.74
N ASN A 72 7.61 9.03 -0.73
CA ASN A 72 7.90 10.46 -0.88
C ASN A 72 9.29 10.84 -0.30
N GLU A 73 10.14 9.88 0.05
CA GLU A 73 11.56 10.08 0.40
C GLU A 73 12.43 10.33 -0.83
#